data_AF-A0A2N7KGQ3-F1
#
_entry.id   AF-A0A2N7KGQ3-F1
#
_cell.length_a   1.000
_cell.length_b   1.000
_cell.length_c   1.000
_cell.angle_alpha   90.00
_cell.angle_beta   90.00
_cell.angle_gamma   90.00
#
_symmetry.space_group_name_H-M   'P 1'
#
loop_
_entity.id
_entity.type
_entity.pdbx_description
1 polymer ?
#
loop_
_entity_poly.entity_id
_entity_poly.type
_entity_poly.pdbx_seq_one_letter_code
_entity_poly.pdbx_strand_id
1 'polypeptide(L)'
;MSSPRLRVQFETLFEFFDGKDSDVQLDDITDVLCCTRRNARMVLNKLEEEGWVEWLPAAGRGKLSQLIFKQNRCDVSENLARRYLEEGKIGQALSVLDHNAAKLTQVIQNYLGVQYQEGEQVIRLPYYRPLSMLNPTKSMRRSEQHITCQVFSGLTRLDENDQLQPDLAHSWQKINDHQWRFFLRPGVRFHNGEPLLTSHVVDTLLLLEPLNMFSHIKDVSSPANCVVDVFLTRPDKYFPLALTESVAKVTLPMILRGEDYDIRPIGTGPYRIEKNDEKQLVLTAFNGYFGFRPLIDRVEVWVVDEAYSSMVYPSLSKPVIADRGDSDEVELDPGCTYLLLNRKKGIAQDPAWAEFLSNALNASDLFVHIPKETVIDLGVLHAYGIKPGWYDIKLKTPICPPASAKPSVRLAYQCQHPMFPTLAKAIVTVLKQYNVDVELFGYETDPPHADNVDIWINPMGIANNRDDALAGWLMDYSFLDESSPAEDFDQWCHMIDRWRSGEFEQFPARQLGKQLVQSNQLIPMFHCWLGVNKDQCGTLQNAKCNALGWFDFSQVWVKPDVD
;
A
#
# COMPACT_ATOMS: atom_id res chain seq x y z
N MET A 1 -6.33 34.49 17.96
CA MET A 1 -4.92 34.20 18.32
C MET A 1 -4.66 32.83 17.74
N SER A 2 -3.52 32.58 17.11
CA SER A 2 -3.20 31.23 16.62
C SER A 2 -3.20 30.26 17.81
N SER A 3 -3.79 29.07 17.63
CA SER A 3 -3.93 28.08 18.69
C SER A 3 -2.63 27.73 19.46
N PRO A 4 -1.41 27.79 18.86
CA PRO A 4 -0.17 27.49 19.58
C PRO A 4 0.14 28.46 20.72
N ARG A 5 -0.07 29.77 20.53
CA ARG A 5 0.24 30.77 21.57
C ARG A 5 -0.74 30.66 22.73
N LEU A 6 -2.00 30.39 22.42
CA LEU A 6 -3.05 30.23 23.43
C LEU A 6 -2.80 28.97 24.28
N ARG A 7 -2.32 27.87 23.67
CA ARG A 7 -1.90 26.66 24.38
C ARG A 7 -0.78 26.96 25.38
N VAL A 8 0.30 27.64 24.96
CA VAL A 8 1.41 27.95 25.88
C VAL A 8 0.92 28.78 27.07
N GLN A 9 -0.01 29.72 26.84
CA GLN A 9 -0.59 30.52 27.92
C GLN A 9 -1.46 29.68 28.87
N PHE A 10 -2.23 28.72 28.34
CA PHE A 10 -2.96 27.75 29.15
C PHE A 10 -2.01 26.89 29.99
N GLU A 11 -0.97 26.31 29.38
CA GLU A 11 0.00 25.45 30.07
C GLU A 11 0.74 26.22 31.17
N THR A 12 1.10 27.49 30.93
CA THR A 12 1.75 28.36 31.92
C THR A 12 0.85 28.55 33.14
N LEU A 13 -0.45 28.80 32.93
CA LEU A 13 -1.42 28.93 34.03
C LEU A 13 -1.63 27.59 34.73
N PHE A 14 -1.83 26.51 33.97
CA PHE A 14 -2.08 25.18 34.52
C PHE A 14 -0.92 24.70 35.39
N GLU A 15 0.33 24.93 34.96
CA GLU A 15 1.53 24.56 35.72
C GLU A 15 1.70 25.42 36.97
N PHE A 16 1.44 26.73 36.89
CA PHE A 16 1.54 27.61 38.06
C PHE A 16 0.51 27.27 39.15
N PHE A 17 -0.72 26.91 38.75
CA PHE A 17 -1.81 26.56 39.67
C PHE A 17 -1.93 25.04 39.93
N ASP A 18 -0.97 24.23 39.48
CA ASP A 18 -0.96 22.77 39.66
C ASP A 18 -2.28 22.09 39.19
N GLY A 19 -2.90 22.65 38.14
CA GLY A 19 -4.16 22.18 37.57
C GLY A 19 -5.39 22.30 38.48
N LYS A 20 -5.28 23.01 39.61
CA LYS A 20 -6.37 23.16 40.59
C LYS A 20 -7.16 24.43 40.37
N ASP A 21 -8.48 24.30 40.48
CA ASP A 21 -9.39 25.45 40.55
C ASP A 21 -8.96 26.37 41.69
N SER A 22 -8.83 27.66 41.38
CA SER A 22 -8.15 28.61 42.26
C SER A 22 -8.89 29.94 42.34
N ASP A 23 -9.02 30.46 43.56
CA ASP A 23 -9.44 31.83 43.82
C ASP A 23 -8.24 32.76 43.63
N VAL A 24 -8.27 33.63 42.62
CA VAL A 24 -7.12 34.42 42.14
C VAL A 24 -7.48 35.87 41.88
N GLN A 25 -6.51 36.78 42.02
CA GLN A 25 -6.63 38.14 41.51
C GLN A 25 -6.22 38.20 40.04
N LEU A 26 -6.75 39.18 39.32
CA LEU A 26 -6.33 39.41 37.93
C LEU A 26 -4.85 39.79 37.84
N ASP A 27 -4.27 40.35 38.91
CA ASP A 27 -2.84 40.68 38.97
C ASP A 27 -1.95 39.43 39.00
N ASP A 28 -2.39 38.39 39.73
CA ASP A 28 -1.69 37.09 39.74
C ASP A 28 -1.62 36.50 38.31
N ILE A 29 -2.73 36.59 37.56
CA ILE A 29 -2.76 36.16 36.15
C ILE A 29 -1.84 37.01 35.27
N THR A 30 -1.75 38.33 35.50
CA THR A 30 -0.84 39.18 34.72
C THR A 30 0.62 38.90 34.99
N ASP A 31 0.95 38.56 36.24
CA ASP A 31 2.31 38.23 36.65
C ASP A 31 2.73 36.88 36.07
N VAL A 32 1.88 35.86 36.15
CA VAL A 32 2.14 34.53 35.58
C VAL A 32 2.30 34.58 34.06
N LEU A 33 1.44 35.33 33.36
CA LEU A 33 1.49 35.45 31.90
C LEU A 33 2.44 36.56 31.40
N CYS A 34 3.12 37.27 32.31
CA CYS A 34 3.99 38.41 32.01
C CYS A 34 3.34 39.43 31.04
N CYS A 35 2.10 39.83 31.28
CA CYS A 35 1.34 40.66 30.34
C CYS A 35 0.44 41.72 31.00
N THR A 36 -0.11 42.65 30.21
CA THR A 36 -1.00 43.69 30.75
C THR A 36 -2.36 43.11 31.18
N ARG A 37 -3.05 43.75 32.14
CA ARG A 37 -4.42 43.38 32.55
C ARG A 37 -5.41 43.24 31.39
N ARG A 38 -5.29 44.11 30.38
CA ARG A 38 -6.11 44.03 29.16
C ARG A 38 -5.82 42.75 28.39
N ASN A 39 -4.55 42.38 28.25
CA ASN A 39 -4.15 41.17 27.56
C ASN A 39 -4.55 39.91 28.34
N ALA A 40 -4.36 39.89 29.66
CA ALA A 40 -4.80 38.78 30.51
C ALA A 40 -6.30 38.49 30.34
N ARG A 41 -7.16 39.52 30.36
CA ARG A 41 -8.59 39.36 30.08
C ARG A 41 -8.87 38.80 28.68
N MET A 42 -8.17 39.29 27.65
CA MET A 42 -8.34 38.77 26.29
C MET A 42 -7.89 37.30 26.15
N VAL A 43 -6.89 36.88 26.92
CA VAL A 43 -6.43 35.49 26.97
C VAL A 43 -7.47 34.63 27.68
N LEU A 44 -7.90 35.02 28.87
CA LEU A 44 -8.92 34.31 29.64
C LEU A 44 -10.22 34.11 28.86
N ASN A 45 -10.73 35.17 28.22
CA ASN A 45 -11.93 35.06 27.39
C ASN A 45 -11.74 34.06 26.23
N LYS A 46 -10.55 34.00 25.62
CA LYS A 46 -10.29 33.04 24.54
C LYS A 46 -10.14 31.61 25.04
N LEU A 47 -9.54 31.43 26.21
CA LEU A 47 -9.46 30.12 26.86
C LEU A 47 -10.86 29.62 27.22
N GLU A 48 -11.76 30.53 27.60
CA GLU A 48 -13.17 30.24 27.88
C GLU A 48 -13.99 29.98 26.60
N GLU A 49 -13.77 30.74 25.52
CA GLU A 49 -14.35 30.48 24.19
C GLU A 49 -13.98 29.09 23.66
N GLU A 50 -12.75 28.62 23.93
CA GLU A 50 -12.30 27.27 23.58
C GLU A 50 -12.74 26.20 24.60
N GLY A 51 -13.39 26.60 25.71
CA GLY A 51 -13.87 25.71 26.76
C GLY A 51 -12.77 25.07 27.61
N TRP A 52 -11.55 25.62 27.62
CA TRP A 52 -10.42 25.08 28.39
C TRP A 52 -10.46 25.50 29.86
N VAL A 53 -10.98 26.70 30.12
CA VAL A 53 -11.18 27.25 31.46
C VAL A 53 -12.55 27.91 31.55
N GLU A 54 -13.05 28.10 32.76
CA GLU A 54 -14.16 29.00 33.06
C GLU A 54 -13.64 30.12 33.97
N TRP A 55 -13.92 31.37 33.63
CA TRP A 55 -13.45 32.53 34.37
C TRP A 55 -14.64 33.27 34.99
N LEU A 56 -14.73 33.23 36.32
CA LEU A 56 -15.80 33.90 37.07
C LEU A 56 -15.26 35.17 37.73
N PRO A 57 -15.44 36.35 37.10
CA PRO A 57 -14.88 37.59 37.61
C PRO A 57 -15.62 38.08 38.86
N ALA A 58 -14.86 38.48 39.90
CA ALA A 58 -15.42 39.15 41.06
C ALA A 58 -15.25 40.67 40.98
N ALA A 59 -16.35 41.42 41.18
CA ALA A 59 -16.33 42.88 41.20
C ALA A 59 -16.03 43.45 42.60
N GLY A 60 -14.89 44.13 42.74
CA GLY A 60 -14.49 44.84 43.97
C GLY A 60 -12.98 44.81 44.20
N ARG A 61 -12.41 45.87 44.78
CA ARG A 61 -10.97 45.93 45.09
C ARG A 61 -10.63 44.88 46.16
N GLY A 62 -9.73 43.95 45.85
CA GLY A 62 -9.30 42.88 46.76
C GLY A 62 -10.19 41.63 46.80
N LYS A 63 -11.24 41.54 45.96
CA LYS A 63 -12.01 40.29 45.82
C LYS A 63 -11.32 39.34 44.85
N LEU A 64 -11.33 38.06 45.19
CA LEU A 64 -10.79 36.98 44.37
C LEU A 64 -11.83 36.57 43.31
N SER A 65 -11.38 36.44 42.07
CA SER A 65 -12.12 35.82 40.97
C SER A 65 -11.83 34.32 40.95
N GLN A 66 -12.68 33.52 40.33
CA GLN A 66 -12.44 32.08 40.20
C GLN A 66 -11.92 31.74 38.81
N LEU A 67 -10.81 31.00 38.77
CA LEU A 67 -10.30 30.32 37.59
C LEU A 67 -10.56 28.82 37.77
N ILE A 68 -11.39 28.25 36.89
CA ILE A 68 -11.76 26.84 36.91
C ILE A 68 -11.15 26.17 35.67
N PHE A 69 -10.40 25.08 35.83
CA PHE A 69 -9.85 24.33 34.71
C PHE A 69 -10.85 23.27 34.23
N LYS A 70 -11.29 23.36 32.97
CA LYS A 70 -12.26 22.42 32.38
C LYS A 70 -11.59 21.29 31.59
N GLN A 71 -10.34 21.49 31.20
CA GLN A 71 -9.53 20.54 30.44
C GLN A 71 -8.17 20.40 31.14
N ASN A 72 -7.49 19.28 30.92
CA ASN A 72 -6.09 19.12 31.33
C ASN A 72 -5.13 19.38 30.15
N ARG A 73 -3.82 19.39 30.40
CA ARG A 73 -2.79 19.63 29.37
C ARG A 73 -2.82 18.61 28.24
N CYS A 74 -3.06 17.33 28.55
CA CYS A 74 -3.16 16.27 27.56
C CYS A 74 -4.38 16.51 26.66
N ASP A 75 -5.55 16.75 27.23
CA ASP A 75 -6.79 16.95 26.46
C ASP A 75 -6.68 18.13 25.49
N VAL A 76 -6.14 19.28 25.95
CA VAL A 76 -5.92 20.45 25.09
C VAL A 76 -4.97 20.13 23.94
N SER A 77 -3.88 19.41 24.22
CA SER A 77 -2.87 19.05 23.23
C SER A 77 -3.40 18.05 22.20
N GLU A 78 -4.15 17.03 22.64
CA GLU A 78 -4.76 16.02 21.78
C GLU A 78 -5.86 16.61 20.89
N ASN A 79 -6.71 17.48 21.43
CA ASN A 79 -7.76 18.15 20.65
C ASN A 79 -7.18 19.08 19.59
N LEU A 80 -6.11 19.82 19.92
CA LEU A 80 -5.39 20.63 18.94
C LEU A 80 -4.70 19.77 17.89
N ALA A 81 -4.09 18.64 18.29
CA ALA A 81 -3.49 17.70 17.37
C ALA A 81 -4.53 17.17 16.39
N ARG A 82 -5.73 16.81 16.87
CA ARG A 82 -6.85 16.37 16.04
C ARG A 82 -7.28 17.43 15.02
N ARG A 83 -7.44 18.69 15.43
CA ARG A 83 -7.74 19.80 14.50
C ARG A 83 -6.64 19.96 13.44
N TYR A 84 -5.37 19.83 13.84
CA TYR A 84 -4.27 19.87 12.87
C TYR A 84 -4.25 18.68 11.92
N LEU A 85 -4.65 17.50 12.39
CA LEU A 85 -4.84 16.33 11.53
C LEU A 85 -5.98 16.58 10.54
N GLU A 86 -7.15 17.08 10.97
CA GLU A 86 -8.27 17.48 10.10
C GLU A 86 -7.84 18.46 8.99
N GLU A 87 -6.92 19.38 9.32
CA GLU A 87 -6.38 20.37 8.37
C GLU A 87 -5.23 19.85 7.49
N GLY A 88 -4.82 18.58 7.59
CA GLY A 88 -3.68 18.06 6.83
C GLY A 88 -2.31 18.59 7.31
N LYS A 89 -2.21 18.99 8.58
CA LYS A 89 -1.04 19.62 9.20
C LYS A 89 -0.40 18.70 10.24
N ILE A 90 0.01 17.50 9.81
CA ILE A 90 0.61 16.46 10.66
C ILE A 90 1.82 16.98 11.45
N GLY A 91 2.71 17.77 10.84
CA GLY A 91 3.86 18.35 11.55
C GLY A 91 3.46 19.30 12.70
N GLN A 92 2.33 20.01 12.56
CA GLN A 92 1.78 20.84 13.64
C GLN A 92 1.09 19.99 14.70
N ALA A 93 0.42 18.91 14.31
CA ALA A 93 -0.13 17.92 15.22
C ALA A 93 0.96 17.27 16.08
N LEU A 94 2.08 16.87 15.47
CA LEU A 94 3.24 16.31 16.17
C LEU A 94 3.89 17.34 17.10
N SER A 95 4.04 18.59 16.63
CA SER A 95 4.57 19.68 17.45
C SER A 95 3.70 19.94 18.68
N VAL A 96 2.36 19.87 18.56
CA VAL A 96 1.50 20.06 19.73
C VAL A 96 1.47 18.86 20.67
N LEU A 97 1.99 17.72 20.25
CA LEU A 97 2.18 16.54 21.10
C LEU A 97 3.62 16.43 21.60
N ASP A 98 4.34 17.55 21.66
CA ASP A 98 5.72 17.66 22.13
C ASP A 98 6.70 16.77 21.34
N HIS A 99 6.44 16.61 20.04
CA HIS A 99 7.17 15.69 19.15
C HIS A 99 7.14 14.23 19.62
N ASN A 100 6.18 13.88 20.49
CA ASN A 100 6.02 12.53 20.97
C ASN A 100 5.30 11.70 19.92
N ALA A 101 6.05 10.77 19.34
CA ALA A 101 5.52 9.99 18.26
C ALA A 101 4.33 9.13 18.72
N ALA A 102 4.52 8.34 19.78
CA ALA A 102 3.50 7.45 20.31
C ALA A 102 2.18 8.16 20.67
N LYS A 103 2.23 9.40 21.19
CA LYS A 103 1.02 10.20 21.44
C LYS A 103 0.30 10.56 20.14
N LEU A 104 1.04 10.95 19.10
CA LEU A 104 0.44 11.20 17.79
C LEU A 104 -0.20 9.92 17.24
N THR A 105 0.47 8.77 17.39
CA THR A 105 -0.11 7.47 17.05
C THR A 105 -1.42 7.23 17.78
N GLN A 106 -1.50 7.52 19.08
CA GLN A 106 -2.70 7.32 19.88
C GLN A 106 -3.84 8.27 19.47
N VAL A 107 -3.53 9.56 19.21
CA VAL A 107 -4.50 10.52 18.67
C VAL A 107 -4.98 10.10 17.28
N ILE A 108 -4.06 9.68 16.43
CA ILE A 108 -4.35 9.14 15.10
C ILE A 108 -5.22 7.90 15.25
N GLN A 109 -4.87 6.90 16.07
CA GLN A 109 -5.68 5.69 16.31
C GLN A 109 -7.11 6.00 16.73
N ASN A 110 -7.31 6.97 17.63
CA ASN A 110 -8.64 7.44 18.03
C ASN A 110 -9.38 8.22 16.93
N TYR A 111 -8.67 8.68 15.91
CA TYR A 111 -9.17 9.44 14.76
C TYR A 111 -9.28 8.60 13.47
N LEU A 112 -8.60 7.45 13.44
CA LEU A 112 -8.67 6.41 12.42
C LEU A 112 -9.90 5.54 12.62
N GLY A 113 -10.19 4.71 11.61
CA GLY A 113 -11.40 3.89 11.60
C GLY A 113 -12.59 4.67 11.07
N VAL A 114 -13.81 4.30 11.49
CA VAL A 114 -15.03 4.88 10.91
C VAL A 114 -15.55 6.04 11.72
N GLN A 115 -15.78 7.16 11.04
CA GLN A 115 -16.45 8.32 11.60
C GLN A 115 -17.67 8.69 10.76
N TYR A 116 -18.65 9.29 11.42
CA TYR A 116 -19.74 9.97 10.75
C TYR A 116 -19.36 11.44 10.60
N GLN A 117 -19.07 11.87 9.38
CA GLN A 117 -18.77 13.26 9.06
C GLN A 117 -19.86 13.80 8.15
N GLU A 118 -20.57 14.84 8.60
CA GLU A 118 -21.67 15.46 7.83
C GLU A 118 -22.78 14.47 7.38
N GLY A 119 -22.92 13.34 8.09
CA GLY A 119 -23.87 12.28 7.75
C GLY A 119 -23.32 11.18 6.84
N GLU A 120 -22.05 11.27 6.42
CA GLU A 120 -21.34 10.25 5.63
C GLU A 120 -20.51 9.32 6.52
N GLN A 121 -20.45 8.04 6.17
CA GLN A 121 -19.52 7.07 6.74
C GLN A 121 -18.13 7.21 6.10
N VAL A 122 -17.15 7.65 6.89
CA VAL A 122 -15.78 7.90 6.46
C VAL A 122 -14.82 6.93 7.13
N ILE A 123 -14.07 6.15 6.35
CA ILE A 123 -12.92 5.38 6.84
C ILE A 123 -11.65 6.20 6.67
N ARG A 124 -10.82 6.31 7.72
CA ARG A 124 -9.46 6.86 7.61
C ARG A 124 -8.41 5.79 7.85
N LEU A 125 -7.45 5.68 6.95
CA LEU A 125 -6.35 4.72 6.97
C LEU A 125 -5.00 5.46 6.91
N PRO A 126 -4.04 5.12 7.76
CA PRO A 126 -2.69 5.66 7.68
C PRO A 126 -1.88 4.91 6.62
N TYR A 127 -0.97 5.60 5.94
CA TYR A 127 -0.03 4.98 5.00
C TYR A 127 1.31 5.72 4.99
N TYR A 128 2.42 5.02 4.79
CA TYR A 128 3.76 5.57 5.00
C TYR A 128 4.28 6.47 3.87
N ARG A 129 3.55 6.56 2.74
CA ARG A 129 3.95 7.35 1.57
C ARG A 129 2.75 7.78 0.71
N PRO A 130 2.92 8.76 -0.19
CA PRO A 130 1.92 9.08 -1.22
C PRO A 130 1.67 7.94 -2.21
N LEU A 131 0.47 7.88 -2.78
CA LEU A 131 0.04 6.91 -3.80
C LEU A 131 -0.06 7.59 -5.17
N SER A 132 1.08 7.86 -5.81
CA SER A 132 1.21 8.81 -6.91
C SER A 132 0.92 8.26 -8.32
N MET A 133 0.93 6.93 -8.53
CA MET A 133 0.73 6.31 -9.86
C MET A 133 -0.48 5.37 -9.85
N LEU A 134 -1.66 5.88 -10.18
CA LEU A 134 -2.92 5.13 -10.17
C LEU A 134 -3.41 4.74 -11.57
N ASN A 135 -2.62 4.99 -12.62
CA ASN A 135 -2.97 4.61 -13.99
C ASN A 135 -2.72 3.11 -14.25
N PRO A 136 -3.76 2.32 -14.59
CA PRO A 136 -3.63 0.89 -14.84
C PRO A 136 -2.64 0.53 -15.95
N THR A 137 -2.41 1.44 -16.90
CA THR A 137 -1.53 1.20 -18.06
C THR A 137 -0.06 1.50 -17.75
N LYS A 138 0.28 1.79 -16.50
CA LYS A 138 1.63 2.13 -16.03
C LYS A 138 2.08 1.11 -14.98
N SER A 139 3.38 1.08 -14.71
CA SER A 139 3.91 0.25 -13.63
C SER A 139 3.43 0.79 -12.28
N MET A 140 2.85 -0.08 -11.46
CA MET A 140 2.24 0.25 -10.18
C MET A 140 2.81 -0.66 -9.10
N ARG A 141 2.97 -0.13 -7.87
CA ARG A 141 3.26 -0.97 -6.71
C ARG A 141 1.96 -1.62 -6.22
N ARG A 142 2.08 -2.61 -5.32
CA ARG A 142 0.94 -3.39 -4.81
C ARG A 142 -0.21 -2.54 -4.24
N SER A 143 0.10 -1.42 -3.59
CA SER A 143 -0.91 -0.54 -3.01
C SER A 143 -1.69 0.22 -4.07
N GLU A 144 -1.02 0.73 -5.09
CA GLU A 144 -1.64 1.37 -6.24
C GLU A 144 -2.49 0.38 -7.06
N GLN A 145 -2.04 -0.88 -7.18
CA GLN A 145 -2.86 -1.95 -7.76
C GLN A 145 -4.14 -2.16 -6.96
N HIS A 146 -4.07 -2.17 -5.62
CA HIS A 146 -5.25 -2.27 -4.77
C HIS A 146 -6.22 -1.11 -5.00
N ILE A 147 -5.75 0.14 -4.97
CA ILE A 147 -6.58 1.33 -5.23
C ILE A 147 -7.17 1.27 -6.65
N THR A 148 -6.39 0.85 -7.64
CA THR A 148 -6.86 0.70 -9.03
C THR A 148 -8.05 -0.26 -9.13
N CYS A 149 -8.05 -1.37 -8.39
CA CYS A 149 -9.18 -2.28 -8.33
C CYS A 149 -10.44 -1.69 -7.67
N GLN A 150 -10.31 -0.62 -6.88
CA GLN A 150 -11.44 0.13 -6.32
C GLN A 150 -11.97 1.20 -7.28
N VAL A 151 -11.12 1.70 -8.19
CA VAL A 151 -11.44 2.79 -9.13
C VAL A 151 -11.91 2.27 -10.49
N PHE A 152 -11.43 1.12 -10.94
CA PHE A 152 -11.72 0.59 -12.26
C PHE A 152 -12.35 -0.81 -12.23
N SER A 153 -13.20 -1.06 -13.22
CA SER A 153 -13.73 -2.39 -13.51
C SER A 153 -13.05 -3.00 -14.73
N GLY A 154 -12.87 -4.33 -14.72
CA GLY A 154 -12.38 -5.13 -15.84
C GLY A 154 -13.53 -5.86 -16.54
N LEU A 155 -13.22 -6.69 -17.52
CA LEU A 155 -14.25 -7.61 -18.06
C LEU A 155 -14.62 -8.69 -17.03
N THR A 156 -13.63 -9.15 -16.29
CA THR A 156 -13.76 -10.12 -15.20
C THR A 156 -13.01 -9.61 -13.97
N ARG A 157 -13.26 -10.24 -12.83
CA ARG A 157 -12.57 -9.95 -11.56
C ARG A 157 -12.42 -11.22 -10.72
N LEU A 158 -11.61 -11.15 -9.67
CA LEU A 158 -11.65 -12.13 -8.60
C LEU A 158 -12.54 -11.62 -7.46
N ASP A 159 -13.18 -12.54 -6.74
CA ASP A 159 -13.82 -12.26 -5.45
C ASP A 159 -12.85 -12.50 -4.28
N GLU A 160 -13.34 -12.31 -3.06
CA GLU A 160 -12.59 -12.49 -1.81
C GLU A 160 -12.11 -13.93 -1.55
N ASN A 161 -12.57 -14.90 -2.35
CA ASN A 161 -12.16 -16.30 -2.30
C ASN A 161 -11.30 -16.69 -3.53
N ASP A 162 -10.76 -15.69 -4.23
CA ASP A 162 -9.96 -15.83 -5.44
C ASP A 162 -10.66 -16.64 -6.55
N GLN A 163 -12.00 -16.56 -6.59
CA GLN A 163 -12.80 -17.16 -7.66
C GLN A 163 -13.09 -16.14 -8.76
N LEU A 164 -13.04 -16.63 -9.99
CA LEU A 164 -13.32 -15.82 -11.17
C LEU A 164 -14.80 -15.42 -11.22
N GLN A 165 -15.06 -14.13 -11.25
CA GLN A 165 -16.39 -13.54 -11.31
C GLN A 165 -16.59 -12.63 -12.53
N PRO A 166 -17.85 -12.47 -12.99
CA PRO A 166 -18.23 -11.41 -13.89
C PRO A 166 -17.99 -10.02 -13.31
N ASP A 167 -17.64 -9.08 -14.17
CA ASP A 167 -17.50 -7.65 -13.86
C ASP A 167 -18.24 -6.81 -14.91
N LEU A 168 -17.55 -6.06 -15.78
CA LEU A 168 -18.20 -5.36 -16.91
C LEU A 168 -18.82 -6.33 -17.92
N ALA A 169 -18.18 -7.49 -18.14
CA ALA A 169 -18.82 -8.59 -18.84
C ALA A 169 -19.67 -9.38 -17.84
N HIS A 170 -20.99 -9.43 -18.04
CA HIS A 170 -21.88 -10.18 -17.17
C HIS A 170 -21.85 -11.69 -17.47
N SER A 171 -21.36 -12.08 -18.65
CA SER A 171 -21.05 -13.46 -19.03
C SER A 171 -20.04 -13.49 -20.19
N TRP A 172 -19.44 -14.66 -20.41
CA TRP A 172 -18.56 -14.91 -21.54
C TRP A 172 -18.65 -16.38 -21.99
N GLN A 173 -18.20 -16.66 -23.20
CA GLN A 173 -18.16 -18.02 -23.75
C GLN A 173 -16.86 -18.26 -24.51
N LYS A 174 -16.32 -19.47 -24.36
CA LYS A 174 -15.25 -19.99 -25.23
C LYS A 174 -15.89 -20.44 -26.55
N ILE A 175 -15.58 -19.76 -27.65
CA ILE A 175 -16.07 -20.15 -28.99
C ILE A 175 -15.25 -21.34 -29.50
N ASN A 176 -13.93 -21.25 -29.36
CA ASN A 176 -12.95 -22.28 -29.65
C ASN A 176 -11.65 -21.97 -28.86
N ASP A 177 -10.58 -22.73 -29.08
CA ASP A 177 -9.31 -22.55 -28.34
C ASP A 177 -8.64 -21.19 -28.54
N HIS A 178 -8.96 -20.48 -29.64
CA HIS A 178 -8.34 -19.21 -30.03
C HIS A 178 -9.34 -18.05 -30.05
N GLN A 179 -10.55 -18.23 -29.50
CA GLN A 179 -11.57 -17.18 -29.55
C GLN A 179 -12.48 -17.20 -28.31
N TRP A 180 -12.62 -16.03 -27.70
CA TRP A 180 -13.52 -15.77 -26.59
C TRP A 180 -14.52 -14.67 -26.96
N ARG A 181 -15.76 -14.81 -26.50
CA ARG A 181 -16.80 -13.80 -26.63
C ARG A 181 -17.27 -13.35 -25.25
N PHE A 182 -17.32 -12.04 -25.04
CA PHE A 182 -17.76 -11.39 -23.80
C PHE A 182 -19.03 -10.57 -24.05
N PHE A 183 -19.98 -10.66 -23.12
CA PHE A 183 -21.25 -9.94 -23.16
C PHE A 183 -21.26 -8.84 -22.08
N LEU A 184 -21.27 -7.58 -22.53
CA LEU A 184 -21.10 -6.40 -21.68
C LEU A 184 -22.43 -5.95 -21.06
N ARG A 185 -22.36 -5.38 -19.86
CA ARG A 185 -23.49 -4.70 -19.23
C ARG A 185 -23.84 -3.42 -20.00
N PRO A 186 -25.12 -3.22 -20.38
CA PRO A 186 -25.54 -1.96 -20.98
C PRO A 186 -25.63 -0.84 -19.93
N GLY A 187 -25.45 0.41 -20.36
CA GLY A 187 -25.72 1.60 -19.52
C GLY A 187 -24.67 1.91 -18.45
N VAL A 188 -23.51 1.24 -18.47
CA VAL A 188 -22.38 1.56 -17.59
C VAL A 188 -21.84 2.96 -17.90
N ARG A 189 -21.43 3.70 -16.87
CA ARG A 189 -20.84 5.04 -16.99
C ARG A 189 -19.49 5.11 -16.29
N PHE A 190 -18.62 5.95 -16.82
CA PHE A 190 -17.43 6.40 -16.13
C PHE A 190 -17.80 7.36 -15.00
N HIS A 191 -16.86 7.58 -14.06
CA HIS A 191 -17.06 8.48 -12.93
C HIS A 191 -17.40 9.92 -13.31
N ASN A 192 -16.97 10.37 -14.50
CA ASN A 192 -17.29 11.69 -15.05
C ASN A 192 -18.66 11.78 -15.74
N GLY A 193 -19.43 10.67 -15.77
CA GLY A 193 -20.75 10.60 -16.38
C GLY A 193 -20.78 10.15 -17.84
N GLU A 194 -19.63 10.08 -18.52
CA GLU A 194 -19.53 9.58 -19.90
C GLU A 194 -19.99 8.12 -19.99
N PRO A 195 -20.73 7.72 -21.04
CA PRO A 195 -21.13 6.33 -21.22
C PRO A 195 -19.93 5.45 -21.59
N LEU A 196 -19.89 4.24 -21.02
CA LEU A 196 -18.97 3.21 -21.48
C LEU A 196 -19.49 2.61 -22.79
N LEU A 197 -18.77 2.86 -23.89
CA LEU A 197 -19.05 2.29 -25.20
C LEU A 197 -18.27 0.99 -25.40
N THR A 198 -18.80 0.11 -26.25
CA THR A 198 -18.12 -1.15 -26.62
C THR A 198 -16.76 -0.89 -27.27
N SER A 199 -16.61 0.20 -28.03
CA SER A 199 -15.32 0.60 -28.61
C SER A 199 -14.25 0.87 -27.55
N HIS A 200 -14.60 1.45 -26.40
CA HIS A 200 -13.62 1.71 -25.33
C HIS A 200 -13.02 0.41 -24.75
N VAL A 201 -13.85 -0.65 -24.69
CA VAL A 201 -13.41 -1.99 -24.28
C VAL A 201 -12.50 -2.59 -25.34
N VAL A 202 -12.89 -2.52 -26.61
CA VAL A 202 -12.06 -2.98 -27.74
C VAL A 202 -10.70 -2.30 -27.74
N ASP A 203 -10.68 -0.97 -27.67
CA ASP A 203 -9.45 -0.17 -27.65
C ASP A 203 -8.57 -0.53 -26.44
N THR A 204 -9.15 -0.71 -25.25
CA THR A 204 -8.38 -1.12 -24.06
C THR A 204 -7.73 -2.49 -24.25
N LEU A 205 -8.46 -3.48 -24.77
CA LEU A 205 -7.92 -4.82 -24.94
C LEU A 205 -6.83 -4.87 -26.01
N LEU A 206 -6.94 -4.07 -27.08
CA LEU A 206 -5.88 -3.95 -28.10
C LEU A 206 -4.60 -3.34 -27.53
N LEU A 207 -4.70 -2.43 -26.55
CA LEU A 207 -3.52 -1.87 -25.87
C LEU A 207 -2.75 -2.89 -25.02
N LEU A 208 -3.31 -4.07 -24.75
CA LEU A 208 -2.63 -5.11 -23.97
C LEU A 208 -1.64 -5.93 -24.80
N GLU A 209 -1.77 -5.99 -26.13
CA GLU A 209 -0.91 -6.80 -27.03
C GLU A 209 0.60 -6.67 -26.75
N PRO A 210 1.16 -5.48 -26.45
CA PRO A 210 2.60 -5.37 -26.21
C PRO A 210 3.11 -6.05 -24.92
N LEU A 211 2.21 -6.41 -23.99
CA LEU A 211 2.57 -7.02 -22.70
C LEU A 211 2.78 -8.52 -22.86
N ASN A 212 3.75 -9.09 -22.15
CA ASN A 212 4.10 -10.50 -22.28
C ASN A 212 2.90 -11.41 -21.97
N MET A 213 2.12 -11.09 -20.92
CA MET A 213 0.90 -11.80 -20.54
C MET A 213 -0.15 -11.81 -21.64
N PHE A 214 -0.25 -10.77 -22.45
CA PHE A 214 -1.31 -10.58 -23.46
C PHE A 214 -0.80 -10.56 -24.91
N SER A 215 0.49 -10.86 -25.13
CA SER A 215 1.18 -10.95 -26.44
C SER A 215 0.57 -11.91 -27.45
N HIS A 216 -0.41 -12.71 -27.01
CA HIS A 216 -1.14 -13.64 -27.85
C HIS A 216 -2.50 -13.08 -28.29
N ILE A 217 -2.90 -11.88 -27.88
CA ILE A 217 -4.06 -11.19 -28.47
C ILE A 217 -3.70 -10.83 -29.91
N LYS A 218 -4.48 -11.36 -30.86
CA LYS A 218 -4.30 -11.11 -32.29
C LYS A 218 -5.15 -9.93 -32.77
N ASP A 219 -6.40 -9.91 -32.32
CA ASP A 219 -7.40 -8.95 -32.75
C ASP A 219 -8.55 -8.92 -31.75
N VAL A 220 -9.26 -7.80 -31.70
CA VAL A 220 -10.45 -7.59 -30.88
C VAL A 220 -11.49 -6.88 -31.72
N SER A 221 -12.68 -7.46 -31.79
CA SER A 221 -13.76 -6.90 -32.60
C SER A 221 -15.09 -6.91 -31.84
N SER A 222 -16.08 -6.19 -32.34
CA SER A 222 -17.42 -6.18 -31.78
C SER A 222 -18.43 -6.61 -32.86
N PRO A 223 -18.96 -7.84 -32.79
CA PRO A 223 -19.94 -8.32 -33.77
C PRO A 223 -21.33 -7.69 -33.57
N ALA A 224 -21.59 -7.11 -32.40
CA ALA A 224 -22.84 -6.43 -32.05
C ALA A 224 -22.63 -5.51 -30.83
N ASN A 225 -23.54 -4.56 -30.62
CA ASN A 225 -23.54 -3.71 -29.42
C ASN A 225 -23.47 -4.56 -28.14
N CYS A 226 -22.62 -4.14 -27.19
CA CYS A 226 -22.38 -4.86 -25.94
C CYS A 226 -21.85 -6.30 -26.12
N VAL A 227 -21.24 -6.62 -27.26
CA VAL A 227 -20.57 -7.90 -27.50
C VAL A 227 -19.14 -7.64 -27.97
N VAL A 228 -18.17 -8.32 -27.38
CA VAL A 228 -16.75 -8.23 -27.74
C VAL A 228 -16.22 -9.63 -28.01
N ASP A 229 -15.60 -9.82 -29.18
CA ASP A 229 -14.87 -11.02 -29.56
C ASP A 229 -13.37 -10.73 -29.49
N VAL A 230 -12.64 -11.59 -28.79
CA VAL A 230 -11.17 -11.57 -28.72
C VAL A 230 -10.63 -12.79 -29.45
N PHE A 231 -9.70 -12.56 -30.38
CA PHE A 231 -9.02 -13.59 -31.14
C PHE A 231 -7.57 -13.72 -30.68
N LEU A 232 -7.10 -14.95 -30.54
CA LEU A 232 -5.78 -15.27 -29.99
C LEU A 232 -4.89 -15.95 -31.04
N THR A 233 -3.58 -15.69 -31.00
CA THR A 233 -2.57 -16.37 -31.82
C THR A 233 -2.15 -17.72 -31.24
N ARG A 234 -2.34 -17.91 -29.93
CA ARG A 234 -2.05 -19.14 -29.19
C ARG A 234 -3.27 -19.53 -28.35
N PRO A 235 -3.49 -20.83 -28.09
CA PRO A 235 -4.65 -21.26 -27.31
C PRO A 235 -4.51 -20.84 -25.84
N ASP A 236 -5.55 -20.21 -25.30
CA ASP A 236 -5.62 -19.87 -23.87
C ASP A 236 -7.01 -20.18 -23.30
N LYS A 237 -7.08 -21.29 -22.55
CA LYS A 237 -8.28 -21.73 -21.83
C LYS A 237 -8.58 -20.83 -20.61
N TYR A 238 -7.60 -20.12 -20.10
CA TYR A 238 -7.67 -19.29 -18.90
C TYR A 238 -7.69 -17.79 -19.24
N PHE A 239 -7.91 -17.41 -20.49
CA PHE A 239 -7.93 -16.01 -20.91
C PHE A 239 -8.87 -15.11 -20.07
N PRO A 240 -10.10 -15.53 -19.70
CA PRO A 240 -10.93 -14.75 -18.79
C PRO A 240 -10.30 -14.50 -17.41
N LEU A 241 -9.45 -15.41 -16.92
CA LEU A 241 -8.68 -15.23 -15.69
C LEU A 241 -7.55 -14.21 -15.87
N ALA A 242 -6.86 -14.23 -17.02
CA ALA A 242 -5.84 -13.22 -17.34
C ALA A 242 -6.41 -11.79 -17.33
N LEU A 243 -7.67 -11.60 -17.74
CA LEU A 243 -8.34 -10.30 -17.73
C LEU A 243 -8.66 -9.75 -16.32
N THR A 244 -8.36 -10.50 -15.26
CA THR A 244 -8.47 -10.01 -13.88
C THR A 244 -7.31 -9.11 -13.48
N GLU A 245 -6.19 -9.16 -14.22
CA GLU A 245 -4.99 -8.36 -13.97
C GLU A 245 -5.30 -6.86 -13.94
N SER A 246 -4.58 -6.13 -13.08
CA SER A 246 -4.81 -4.68 -12.90
C SER A 246 -4.61 -3.89 -14.19
N VAL A 247 -3.71 -4.33 -15.07
CA VAL A 247 -3.46 -3.69 -16.37
C VAL A 247 -4.61 -3.89 -17.38
N ALA A 248 -5.44 -4.92 -17.20
CA ALA A 248 -6.57 -5.24 -18.07
C ALA A 248 -7.87 -4.50 -17.71
N LYS A 249 -7.82 -3.57 -16.75
CA LYS A 249 -8.97 -2.73 -16.37
C LYS A 249 -9.35 -1.78 -17.50
N VAL A 250 -10.65 -1.60 -17.72
CA VAL A 250 -11.16 -0.76 -18.81
C VAL A 250 -10.97 0.72 -18.47
N THR A 251 -10.24 1.43 -19.33
CA THR A 251 -9.82 2.81 -19.07
C THR A 251 -10.61 3.81 -19.90
N LEU A 252 -10.67 5.07 -19.42
CA LEU A 252 -11.26 6.17 -20.19
C LEU A 252 -10.45 6.36 -21.50
N PRO A 253 -11.06 6.66 -22.65
CA PRO A 253 -10.34 6.92 -23.90
C PRO A 253 -9.28 8.01 -23.73
N MET A 254 -8.10 7.82 -24.34
CA MET A 254 -6.95 8.72 -24.18
C MET A 254 -7.28 10.20 -24.48
N ILE A 255 -8.12 10.44 -25.49
CA ILE A 255 -8.56 11.79 -25.90
C ILE A 255 -9.39 12.52 -24.83
N LEU A 256 -9.97 11.79 -23.88
CA LEU A 256 -10.78 12.34 -22.79
C LEU A 256 -10.00 12.43 -21.46
N ARG A 257 -8.72 12.06 -21.44
CA ARG A 257 -7.88 12.08 -20.24
C ARG A 257 -7.29 13.47 -20.02
N GLY A 258 -7.34 13.94 -18.77
CA GLY A 258 -6.63 15.15 -18.33
C GLY A 258 -5.13 14.89 -18.11
N GLU A 259 -4.35 15.97 -17.92
CA GLU A 259 -2.91 15.88 -17.61
C GLU A 259 -2.61 15.15 -16.30
N ASP A 260 -3.55 15.17 -15.35
CA ASP A 260 -3.44 14.54 -14.04
C ASP A 260 -3.97 13.11 -14.00
N TYR A 261 -4.24 12.48 -15.15
CA TYR A 261 -4.82 11.13 -15.22
C TYR A 261 -3.98 10.06 -14.53
N ASP A 262 -2.65 10.24 -14.44
CA ASP A 262 -1.78 9.30 -13.72
C ASP A 262 -2.00 9.33 -12.20
N ILE A 263 -2.44 10.47 -11.66
CA ILE A 263 -2.64 10.69 -10.21
C ILE A 263 -4.13 10.60 -9.84
N ARG A 264 -5.02 11.05 -10.73
CA ARG A 264 -6.48 11.09 -10.55
C ARG A 264 -7.20 10.49 -11.76
N PRO A 265 -6.98 9.21 -12.07
CA PRO A 265 -7.67 8.56 -13.18
C PRO A 265 -9.18 8.48 -13.00
N ILE A 266 -9.88 8.39 -14.13
CA ILE A 266 -11.33 8.17 -14.21
C ILE A 266 -11.58 6.72 -14.62
N GLY A 267 -12.33 5.99 -13.81
CA GLY A 267 -12.72 4.61 -14.06
C GLY A 267 -14.23 4.40 -14.06
N THR A 268 -14.63 3.15 -13.93
CA THR A 268 -16.02 2.65 -13.87
C THR A 268 -16.32 1.89 -12.59
N GLY A 269 -15.36 1.83 -11.66
CA GLY A 269 -15.41 1.06 -10.43
C GLY A 269 -16.24 1.71 -9.31
N PRO A 270 -16.32 1.03 -8.16
CA PRO A 270 -17.18 1.43 -7.03
C PRO A 270 -16.82 2.77 -6.38
N TYR A 271 -15.56 3.17 -6.43
CA TYR A 271 -15.08 4.44 -5.88
C TYR A 271 -14.49 5.34 -6.97
N ARG A 272 -14.65 6.65 -6.82
CA ARG A 272 -13.92 7.66 -7.62
C ARG A 272 -12.92 8.41 -6.76
N ILE A 273 -11.84 8.88 -7.37
CA ILE A 273 -10.84 9.70 -6.70
C ILE A 273 -11.37 11.14 -6.62
N GLU A 274 -11.60 11.63 -5.41
CA GLU A 274 -11.92 13.04 -5.16
C GLU A 274 -10.65 13.88 -5.09
N LYS A 275 -9.61 13.34 -4.44
CA LYS A 275 -8.35 14.04 -4.20
C LYS A 275 -7.20 13.04 -4.09
N ASN A 276 -6.05 13.39 -4.62
CA ASN A 276 -4.81 12.65 -4.41
C ASN A 276 -3.64 13.63 -4.46
N ASP A 277 -2.98 13.85 -3.32
CA ASP A 277 -1.82 14.71 -3.16
C ASP A 277 -0.77 14.06 -2.24
N GLU A 278 0.33 14.76 -1.98
CA GLU A 278 1.43 14.28 -1.12
C GLU A 278 1.01 13.95 0.32
N LYS A 279 -0.18 14.36 0.75
CA LYS A 279 -0.65 14.21 2.13
C LYS A 279 -1.78 13.21 2.25
N GLN A 280 -2.63 13.07 1.24
CA GLN A 280 -3.77 12.16 1.30
C GLN A 280 -4.31 11.77 -0.07
N LEU A 281 -4.84 10.54 -0.13
CA LEU A 281 -5.76 10.06 -1.15
C LEU A 281 -7.17 10.04 -0.55
N VAL A 282 -8.15 10.55 -1.28
CA VAL A 282 -9.57 10.53 -0.91
C VAL A 282 -10.38 9.86 -2.01
N LEU A 283 -11.03 8.77 -1.66
CA LEU A 283 -11.97 8.03 -2.48
C LEU A 283 -13.40 8.30 -2.01
N THR A 284 -14.33 8.51 -2.95
CA THR A 284 -15.76 8.68 -2.65
C THR A 284 -16.58 7.64 -3.40
N ALA A 285 -17.60 7.08 -2.76
CA ALA A 285 -18.47 6.09 -3.37
C ALA A 285 -19.13 6.67 -4.63
N PHE A 286 -19.14 5.89 -5.71
CA PHE A 286 -19.74 6.29 -6.97
C PHE A 286 -21.20 5.83 -7.03
N ASN A 287 -22.12 6.77 -6.84
CA ASN A 287 -23.57 6.50 -6.91
C ASN A 287 -24.03 5.96 -8.27
N GLY A 288 -23.28 6.21 -9.34
CA GLY A 288 -23.55 5.69 -10.68
C GLY A 288 -22.93 4.31 -10.96
N TYR A 289 -22.37 3.64 -9.95
CA TYR A 289 -21.77 2.32 -10.12
C TYR A 289 -22.83 1.30 -10.55
N PHE A 290 -22.49 0.46 -11.53
CA PHE A 290 -23.43 -0.51 -12.10
C PHE A 290 -23.69 -1.72 -11.20
N GLY A 291 -22.83 -1.94 -10.19
CA GLY A 291 -22.99 -2.95 -9.16
C GLY A 291 -23.70 -2.40 -7.92
N PHE A 292 -23.50 -3.06 -6.79
CA PHE A 292 -23.93 -2.50 -5.51
C PHE A 292 -23.03 -1.33 -5.13
N ARG A 293 -23.64 -0.20 -4.81
CA ARG A 293 -22.93 0.94 -4.25
C ARG A 293 -22.20 0.50 -2.97
N PRO A 294 -20.93 0.89 -2.78
CA PRO A 294 -20.24 0.71 -1.50
C PRO A 294 -21.08 1.22 -0.31
N LEU A 295 -20.97 0.50 0.80
CA LEU A 295 -21.66 0.85 2.05
C LEU A 295 -21.00 2.03 2.75
N ILE A 296 -19.69 2.18 2.59
CA ILE A 296 -18.90 3.31 3.07
C ILE A 296 -18.91 4.42 2.02
N ASP A 297 -19.14 5.64 2.47
CA ASP A 297 -19.27 6.80 1.58
C ASP A 297 -17.92 7.33 1.14
N ARG A 298 -16.92 7.29 2.02
CA ARG A 298 -15.61 7.90 1.78
C ARG A 298 -14.48 7.10 2.45
N VAL A 299 -13.37 6.95 1.73
CA VAL A 299 -12.13 6.36 2.25
C VAL A 299 -11.01 7.38 2.09
N GLU A 300 -10.33 7.70 3.18
CA GLU A 300 -9.18 8.60 3.19
C GLU A 300 -7.93 7.83 3.59
N VAL A 301 -6.94 7.82 2.70
CA VAL A 301 -5.61 7.28 2.99
C VAL A 301 -4.69 8.46 3.28
N TRP A 302 -4.24 8.57 4.52
CA TRP A 302 -3.42 9.67 5.04
C TRP A 302 -1.95 9.29 5.03
N VAL A 303 -1.12 10.13 4.43
CA VAL A 303 0.33 9.94 4.40
C VAL A 303 0.92 10.37 5.74
N VAL A 304 1.42 9.41 6.51
CA VAL A 304 2.05 9.61 7.82
C VAL A 304 3.49 9.13 7.74
N ASP A 305 4.44 10.05 7.97
CA ASP A 305 5.89 9.84 7.82
C ASP A 305 6.47 8.70 8.70
N GLU A 306 7.72 8.30 8.41
CA GLU A 306 8.42 7.06 8.75
C GLU A 306 8.34 6.56 10.21
N ALA A 307 8.06 7.42 11.19
CA ALA A 307 8.00 7.03 12.60
C ALA A 307 6.79 6.11 12.96
N TYR A 308 5.87 5.87 12.02
CA TYR A 308 4.57 5.23 12.28
C TYR A 308 4.22 4.07 11.37
N SER A 309 5.16 3.61 10.54
CA SER A 309 4.99 2.52 9.58
C SER A 309 4.50 1.20 10.19
N SER A 310 4.55 1.03 11.51
CA SER A 310 4.02 -0.13 12.24
C SER A 310 2.49 -0.20 12.27
N MET A 311 1.78 0.77 11.70
CA MET A 311 0.32 0.83 11.71
C MET A 311 -0.37 -0.05 10.66
N VAL A 312 0.33 -0.45 9.57
CA VAL A 312 -0.25 -1.25 8.47
C VAL A 312 0.11 -2.73 8.56
N TYR A 313 1.10 -3.09 9.37
CA TYR A 313 1.49 -4.48 9.61
C TYR A 313 1.06 -4.87 11.02
N PRO A 314 0.53 -6.10 11.22
CA PRO A 314 0.28 -6.60 12.56
C PRO A 314 1.61 -6.64 13.31
N SER A 315 1.81 -5.71 14.24
CA SER A 315 3.02 -5.65 15.05
C SER A 315 3.10 -6.92 15.91
N LEU A 316 4.22 -7.65 15.85
CA LEU A 316 4.49 -8.81 16.72
C LEU A 316 4.83 -8.40 18.16
N SER A 317 4.63 -7.13 18.54
CA SER A 317 4.93 -6.60 19.88
C SER A 317 4.11 -7.24 21.01
N LYS A 318 3.02 -7.97 20.69
CA LYS A 318 2.27 -8.83 21.64
C LYS A 318 2.20 -10.27 21.12
N PRO A 319 3.21 -11.13 21.39
CA PRO A 319 3.27 -12.50 20.85
C PRO A 319 2.40 -13.50 21.63
N VAL A 320 1.38 -13.04 22.35
CA VAL A 320 0.47 -13.93 23.10
C VAL A 320 -0.80 -14.06 22.29
N ILE A 321 -1.00 -15.22 21.67
CA ILE A 321 -2.31 -15.66 21.19
C ILE A 321 -3.24 -15.55 22.39
N ALA A 322 -4.18 -14.59 22.34
CA ALA A 322 -5.20 -14.46 23.37
C ALA A 322 -5.93 -15.81 23.48
N ASP A 323 -5.87 -16.41 24.66
CA ASP A 323 -6.50 -17.68 24.93
C ASP A 323 -8.02 -17.47 24.85
N ARG A 324 -8.62 -17.95 23.75
CA ARG A 324 -10.04 -17.91 23.37
C ARG A 324 -10.59 -16.55 22.90
N GLY A 325 -10.77 -16.40 21.58
CA GLY A 325 -11.95 -15.70 21.05
C GLY A 325 -11.80 -14.88 19.77
N ASP A 326 -10.63 -14.32 19.48
CA ASP A 326 -10.49 -13.39 18.35
C ASP A 326 -9.04 -13.45 17.84
N SER A 327 -8.79 -14.24 16.79
CA SER A 327 -7.52 -14.12 16.07
C SER A 327 -7.57 -12.85 15.24
N ASP A 328 -6.53 -12.03 15.30
CA ASP A 328 -6.24 -11.09 14.21
C ASP A 328 -6.21 -11.90 12.90
N GLU A 329 -6.97 -11.50 11.89
CA GLU A 329 -6.94 -12.15 10.57
C GLU A 329 -5.65 -11.70 9.86
N VAL A 330 -4.57 -12.35 10.26
CA VAL A 330 -3.22 -12.14 9.75
C VAL A 330 -2.85 -13.35 8.91
N GLU A 331 -2.47 -13.11 7.66
CA GLU A 331 -2.05 -14.12 6.70
C GLU A 331 -0.64 -13.80 6.22
N LEU A 332 0.10 -14.81 5.75
CA LEU A 332 1.39 -14.56 5.12
C LEU A 332 1.17 -13.95 3.74
N ASP A 333 2.04 -13.00 3.38
CA ASP A 333 2.19 -12.54 2.00
C ASP A 333 2.32 -13.79 1.08
N PRO A 334 1.50 -13.90 0.02
CA PRO A 334 1.53 -15.07 -0.86
C PRO A 334 2.84 -15.22 -1.63
N GLY A 335 3.66 -14.17 -1.68
CA GLY A 335 5.01 -14.19 -2.23
C GLY A 335 6.08 -13.93 -1.17
N CYS A 336 7.21 -13.38 -1.60
CA CYS A 336 8.29 -12.97 -0.72
C CYS A 336 8.94 -11.67 -1.21
N THR A 337 9.69 -11.00 -0.33
CA THR A 337 10.79 -10.14 -0.76
C THR A 337 11.91 -11.02 -1.32
N TYR A 338 12.50 -10.62 -2.43
CA TYR A 338 13.57 -11.36 -3.09
C TYR A 338 14.64 -10.44 -3.67
N LEU A 339 15.81 -11.02 -3.93
CA LEU A 339 16.85 -10.40 -4.74
C LEU A 339 16.79 -10.95 -6.15
N LEU A 340 16.72 -10.09 -7.16
CA LEU A 340 16.82 -10.45 -8.58
C LEU A 340 18.24 -10.18 -9.05
N LEU A 341 18.92 -11.19 -9.57
CA LEU A 341 20.23 -11.02 -10.17
C LEU A 341 20.09 -10.68 -11.66
N ASN A 342 20.75 -9.62 -12.12
CA ASN A 342 20.83 -9.32 -13.55
C ASN A 342 21.86 -10.23 -14.22
N ARG A 343 21.36 -11.37 -14.72
CA ARG A 343 22.11 -12.39 -15.46
C ARG A 343 22.19 -12.10 -16.97
N LYS A 344 21.50 -11.07 -17.45
CA LYS A 344 21.50 -10.66 -18.87
C LYS A 344 22.67 -9.74 -19.19
N LYS A 345 22.84 -8.68 -18.40
CA LYS A 345 23.86 -7.62 -18.62
C LYS A 345 24.58 -7.17 -17.35
N GLY A 346 24.17 -7.64 -16.18
CA GLY A 346 24.83 -7.34 -14.92
C GLY A 346 26.01 -8.27 -14.63
N ILE A 347 26.65 -8.07 -13.48
CA ILE A 347 27.81 -8.87 -13.05
C ILE A 347 27.49 -10.37 -12.94
N ALA A 348 26.23 -10.73 -12.68
CA ALA A 348 25.76 -12.11 -12.57
C ALA A 348 25.58 -12.80 -13.93
N GLN A 349 25.88 -12.13 -15.05
CA GLN A 349 26.02 -12.79 -16.35
C GLN A 349 27.14 -13.86 -16.30
N ASP A 350 28.18 -13.64 -15.50
CA ASP A 350 29.15 -14.67 -15.14
C ASP A 350 28.51 -15.64 -14.12
N PRO A 351 28.37 -16.94 -14.45
CA PRO A 351 27.78 -17.93 -13.54
C PRO A 351 28.49 -18.02 -12.18
N ALA A 352 29.81 -17.75 -12.13
CA ALA A 352 30.56 -17.76 -10.89
C ALA A 352 30.14 -16.60 -9.96
N TRP A 353 29.85 -15.43 -10.54
CA TRP A 353 29.28 -14.30 -9.80
C TRP A 353 27.85 -14.59 -9.35
N ALA A 354 27.00 -15.18 -10.19
CA ALA A 354 25.64 -15.56 -9.82
C ALA A 354 25.62 -16.55 -8.63
N GLU A 355 26.52 -17.54 -8.65
CA GLU A 355 26.67 -18.50 -7.56
C GLU A 355 27.24 -17.85 -6.28
N PHE A 356 28.27 -17.01 -6.40
CA PHE A 356 28.82 -16.28 -5.26
C PHE A 356 27.75 -15.42 -4.59
N LEU A 357 27.03 -14.59 -5.35
CA LEU A 357 26.00 -13.69 -4.82
C LEU A 357 24.85 -14.48 -4.18
N SER A 358 24.40 -15.56 -4.81
CA SER A 358 23.33 -16.42 -4.26
C SER A 358 23.70 -17.08 -2.94
N ASN A 359 24.98 -17.45 -2.76
CA ASN A 359 25.46 -18.03 -1.52
C ASN A 359 25.76 -16.97 -0.45
N ALA A 360 26.36 -15.84 -0.83
CA ALA A 360 26.75 -14.78 0.10
C ALA A 360 25.54 -14.00 0.63
N LEU A 361 24.53 -13.77 -0.21
CA LEU A 361 23.36 -12.96 0.11
C LEU A 361 22.13 -13.81 0.47
N ASN A 362 22.32 -14.97 1.10
CA ASN A 362 21.18 -15.77 1.56
C ASN A 362 20.47 -15.09 2.75
N ALA A 363 19.17 -15.39 2.90
CA ALA A 363 18.31 -14.78 3.89
C ALA A 363 18.87 -14.84 5.32
N SER A 364 19.45 -15.97 5.73
CA SER A 364 19.99 -16.18 7.08
C SER A 364 21.17 -15.27 7.39
N ASP A 365 22.11 -15.12 6.45
CA ASP A 365 23.29 -14.27 6.62
C ASP A 365 22.92 -12.77 6.59
N LEU A 366 21.86 -12.40 5.88
CA LEU A 366 21.35 -11.02 5.90
C LEU A 366 20.51 -10.71 7.14
N PHE A 367 19.74 -11.67 7.64
CA PHE A 367 18.81 -11.48 8.76
C PHE A 367 19.51 -11.01 10.03
N VAL A 368 20.73 -11.48 10.31
CA VAL A 368 21.50 -11.06 11.49
C VAL A 368 21.92 -9.59 11.48
N HIS A 369 21.86 -8.94 10.32
CA HIS A 369 22.18 -7.53 10.13
C HIS A 369 20.94 -6.63 10.10
N ILE A 370 19.73 -7.19 10.19
CA ILE A 370 18.48 -6.42 10.26
C ILE A 370 18.20 -6.08 11.74
N PRO A 371 17.88 -4.81 12.08
CA PRO A 371 17.49 -4.42 13.44
C PRO A 371 16.29 -5.23 13.94
N LYS A 372 16.32 -5.60 15.22
CA LYS A 372 15.27 -6.43 15.83
C LYS A 372 13.92 -5.74 15.78
N GLU A 373 13.89 -4.43 15.97
CA GLU A 373 12.70 -3.60 15.90
C GLU A 373 12.05 -3.73 14.52
N THR A 374 12.83 -3.60 13.44
CA THR A 374 12.34 -3.77 12.06
C THR A 374 11.78 -5.18 11.80
N VAL A 375 12.42 -6.23 12.33
CA VAL A 375 11.94 -7.61 12.21
C VAL A 375 10.57 -7.78 12.89
N ILE A 376 10.42 -7.23 14.09
CA ILE A 376 9.18 -7.31 14.90
C ILE A 376 8.07 -6.49 14.25
N ASP A 377 8.37 -5.27 13.82
CA ASP A 377 7.38 -4.32 13.29
C ASP A 377 6.83 -4.77 11.92
N LEU A 378 7.66 -5.37 11.08
CA LEU A 378 7.26 -5.83 9.74
C LEU A 378 6.90 -7.32 9.69
N GLY A 379 6.97 -8.04 10.82
CA GLY A 379 6.63 -9.46 10.87
C GLY A 379 7.45 -10.32 9.90
N VAL A 380 8.76 -10.10 9.85
CA VAL A 380 9.65 -10.69 8.84
C VAL A 380 9.98 -12.15 9.18
N LEU A 381 9.73 -13.07 8.23
CA LEU A 381 10.08 -14.49 8.32
C LEU A 381 11.01 -14.91 7.18
N HIS A 382 11.88 -15.89 7.42
CA HIS A 382 12.77 -16.40 6.37
C HIS A 382 11.98 -17.07 5.24
N ALA A 383 12.30 -16.71 4.00
CA ALA A 383 11.80 -17.40 2.82
C ALA A 383 12.79 -18.50 2.39
N TYR A 384 12.29 -19.73 2.27
CA TYR A 384 13.06 -20.88 1.75
C TYR A 384 12.73 -21.19 0.28
N GLY A 385 11.81 -20.43 -0.31
CA GLY A 385 11.31 -20.49 -1.66
C GLY A 385 10.46 -19.25 -1.92
N ILE A 386 9.92 -19.12 -3.13
CA ILE A 386 9.24 -17.87 -3.52
C ILE A 386 7.81 -17.73 -2.95
N LYS A 387 7.18 -18.82 -2.51
CA LYS A 387 5.87 -18.81 -1.81
C LYS A 387 6.00 -19.42 -0.40
N PRO A 388 5.11 -19.10 0.55
CA PRO A 388 5.12 -19.71 1.87
C PRO A 388 5.12 -21.25 1.84
N GLY A 389 5.93 -21.87 2.71
CA GLY A 389 6.05 -23.33 2.82
C GLY A 389 6.86 -24.00 1.70
N TRP A 390 7.42 -23.23 0.76
CA TRP A 390 8.26 -23.75 -0.31
C TRP A 390 9.72 -23.83 0.11
N TYR A 391 10.39 -24.93 -0.28
CA TYR A 391 11.81 -25.18 0.00
C TYR A 391 12.58 -25.44 -1.29
N ASP A 392 13.19 -24.40 -1.86
CA ASP A 392 13.93 -24.44 -3.13
C ASP A 392 15.39 -24.00 -3.01
N ILE A 393 15.79 -23.42 -1.87
CA ILE A 393 17.16 -22.97 -1.63
C ILE A 393 18.19 -24.10 -1.80
N LYS A 394 19.35 -23.74 -2.34
CA LYS A 394 20.49 -24.66 -2.47
C LYS A 394 21.26 -24.80 -1.16
N LEU A 395 21.98 -25.90 -1.01
CA LEU A 395 22.98 -26.05 0.04
C LEU A 395 24.13 -25.08 -0.20
N LYS A 396 24.58 -24.41 0.87
CA LYS A 396 25.67 -23.43 0.84
C LYS A 396 26.97 -24.09 0.36
N THR A 397 27.57 -23.54 -0.70
CA THR A 397 28.90 -23.95 -1.20
C THR A 397 29.98 -22.98 -0.69
N PRO A 398 31.29 -23.36 -0.71
CA PRO A 398 32.37 -22.47 -0.29
C PRO A 398 32.36 -21.14 -1.07
N ILE A 399 32.47 -20.03 -0.34
CA ILE A 399 32.24 -18.69 -0.86
C ILE A 399 33.57 -17.98 -1.08
N CYS A 400 33.88 -17.68 -2.35
CA CYS A 400 34.94 -16.73 -2.71
C CYS A 400 34.47 -15.93 -3.94
N PRO A 401 34.60 -14.60 -3.95
CA PRO A 401 34.28 -13.83 -5.14
C PRO A 401 35.21 -14.25 -6.30
N PRO A 402 34.72 -14.30 -7.55
CA PRO A 402 35.56 -14.53 -8.72
C PRO A 402 36.70 -13.51 -8.79
N ALA A 403 37.86 -13.90 -9.34
CA ALA A 403 39.05 -13.06 -9.36
C ALA A 403 38.83 -11.77 -10.18
N SER A 404 38.69 -10.64 -9.48
CA SER A 404 38.58 -9.29 -10.05
C SER A 404 39.40 -8.32 -9.21
N ALA A 405 40.05 -7.34 -9.85
CA ALA A 405 41.00 -6.43 -9.21
C ALA A 405 40.35 -5.47 -8.19
N LYS A 406 39.01 -5.33 -8.21
CA LYS A 406 38.12 -4.68 -7.21
C LYS A 406 36.68 -4.69 -7.78
N PRO A 407 35.88 -5.72 -7.50
CA PRO A 407 34.51 -5.78 -8.01
C PRO A 407 33.60 -4.82 -7.25
N SER A 408 32.75 -4.08 -8.00
CA SER A 408 31.67 -3.25 -7.46
C SER A 408 30.33 -3.79 -7.97
N VAL A 409 29.32 -3.83 -7.11
CA VAL A 409 27.97 -4.32 -7.40
C VAL A 409 26.98 -3.16 -7.30
N ARG A 410 26.17 -2.94 -8.35
CA ARG A 410 25.13 -1.90 -8.40
C ARG A 410 23.80 -2.47 -7.91
N LEU A 411 23.30 -1.99 -6.78
CA LEU A 411 22.11 -2.48 -6.11
C LEU A 411 20.98 -1.44 -6.19
N ALA A 412 19.87 -1.79 -6.84
CA ALA A 412 18.69 -0.93 -6.95
C ALA A 412 17.58 -1.35 -5.99
N TYR A 413 16.90 -0.36 -5.39
CA TYR A 413 15.78 -0.59 -4.47
C TYR A 413 14.86 0.63 -4.35
N GLN A 414 13.60 0.40 -3.98
CA GLN A 414 12.65 1.46 -3.66
C GLN A 414 13.02 2.13 -2.33
N CYS A 415 13.40 3.41 -2.35
CA CYS A 415 13.94 4.09 -1.16
C CYS A 415 12.90 4.35 -0.06
N GLN A 416 11.64 4.55 -0.43
CA GLN A 416 10.53 4.76 0.51
C GLN A 416 9.98 3.43 1.10
N HIS A 417 10.44 2.26 0.64
CA HIS A 417 9.94 1.00 1.19
C HIS A 417 10.44 0.79 2.62
N PRO A 418 9.59 0.42 3.60
CA PRO A 418 9.99 0.35 5.02
C PRO A 418 11.16 -0.59 5.32
N MET A 419 11.35 -1.63 4.50
CA MET A 419 12.39 -2.65 4.71
C MET A 419 13.63 -2.46 3.83
N PHE A 420 13.49 -1.91 2.63
CA PHE A 420 14.53 -2.05 1.61
C PHE A 420 15.80 -1.23 1.89
N PRO A 421 15.74 0.00 2.42
CA PRO A 421 16.94 0.71 2.85
C PRO A 421 17.75 -0.06 3.90
N THR A 422 17.05 -0.74 4.83
CA THR A 422 17.68 -1.56 5.86
C THR A 422 18.31 -2.82 5.26
N LEU A 423 17.61 -3.50 4.35
CA LEU A 423 18.13 -4.68 3.65
C LEU A 423 19.33 -4.31 2.75
N ALA A 424 19.29 -3.18 2.06
CA ALA A 424 20.39 -2.67 1.25
C ALA A 424 21.65 -2.43 2.10
N LYS A 425 21.51 -1.83 3.30
CA LYS A 425 22.61 -1.67 4.26
C LYS A 425 23.16 -3.01 4.75
N ALA A 426 22.29 -4.00 4.98
CA ALA A 426 22.72 -5.36 5.33
C ALA A 426 23.54 -6.00 4.21
N ILE A 427 23.11 -5.87 2.95
CA ILE A 427 23.83 -6.36 1.77
C ILE A 427 25.22 -5.72 1.66
N VAL A 428 25.32 -4.40 1.86
CA VAL A 428 26.62 -3.68 1.88
C VAL A 428 27.54 -4.27 2.96
N THR A 429 27.02 -4.48 4.17
CA THR A 429 27.78 -5.07 5.29
C THR A 429 28.30 -6.47 4.96
N VAL A 430 27.48 -7.31 4.34
CA VAL A 430 27.85 -8.69 3.99
C VAL A 430 28.90 -8.71 2.87
N LEU A 431 28.66 -8.01 1.76
CA LEU A 431 29.58 -8.01 0.60
C LEU A 431 30.95 -7.40 0.92
N LYS A 432 30.99 -6.43 1.84
CA LYS A 432 32.25 -5.85 2.33
C LYS A 432 33.16 -6.87 3.00
N GLN A 433 32.62 -7.93 3.61
CA GLN A 433 33.43 -9.02 4.20
C GLN A 433 34.24 -9.79 3.15
N TYR A 434 33.81 -9.73 1.89
CA TYR A 434 34.44 -10.35 0.74
C TYR A 434 35.24 -9.35 -0.11
N ASN A 435 35.46 -8.12 0.38
CA ASN A 435 36.09 -7.02 -0.36
C ASN A 435 35.37 -6.67 -1.68
N VAL A 436 34.04 -6.77 -1.70
CA VAL A 436 33.19 -6.34 -2.81
C VAL A 436 32.53 -5.01 -2.43
N ASP A 437 32.76 -3.97 -3.23
CA ASP A 437 32.12 -2.67 -3.05
C ASP A 437 30.68 -2.71 -3.57
N VAL A 438 29.80 -1.87 -3.02
CA VAL A 438 28.38 -1.81 -3.43
C VAL A 438 27.99 -0.36 -3.66
N GLU A 439 27.45 -0.10 -4.85
CA GLU A 439 26.85 1.18 -5.22
C GLU A 439 25.33 1.09 -5.09
N LEU A 440 24.73 2.01 -4.32
CA LEU A 440 23.30 2.00 -4.01
C LEU A 440 22.53 2.95 -4.93
N PHE A 441 21.50 2.42 -5.60
CA PHE A 441 20.56 3.16 -6.44
C PHE A 441 19.16 3.12 -5.83
N GLY A 442 18.89 4.06 -4.93
CA GLY A 442 17.55 4.27 -4.38
C GLY A 442 16.66 5.04 -5.37
N TYR A 443 15.46 4.52 -5.65
CA TYR A 443 14.47 5.20 -6.51
C TYR A 443 13.09 5.30 -5.85
N GLU A 444 12.31 6.31 -6.25
CA GLU A 444 10.94 6.51 -5.79
C GLU A 444 9.97 5.87 -6.78
N THR A 445 9.61 6.58 -7.85
CA THR A 445 8.62 6.10 -8.83
C THR A 445 9.28 5.32 -9.96
N ASP A 446 10.25 5.95 -10.64
CA ASP A 446 10.85 5.40 -11.84
C ASP A 446 12.14 4.62 -11.50
N PRO A 447 12.19 3.31 -11.83
CA PRO A 447 13.39 2.52 -11.62
C PRO A 447 14.52 2.97 -12.58
N PRO A 448 15.80 2.78 -12.19
CA PRO A 448 16.91 2.95 -13.13
C PRO A 448 16.79 1.95 -14.30
N HIS A 449 17.42 2.27 -15.43
CA HIS A 449 17.47 1.33 -16.56
C HIS A 449 18.17 0.03 -16.17
N ALA A 450 17.63 -1.15 -16.54
CA ALA A 450 18.13 -2.45 -16.06
C ALA A 450 19.61 -2.73 -16.37
N ASP A 451 20.12 -2.27 -17.51
CA ASP A 451 21.55 -2.31 -17.86
C ASP A 451 22.48 -1.69 -16.79
N ASN A 452 21.95 -0.77 -15.97
CA ASN A 452 22.70 -0.08 -14.92
C ASN A 452 22.62 -0.77 -13.55
N VAL A 453 21.96 -1.92 -13.45
CA VAL A 453 21.70 -2.60 -12.19
C VAL A 453 22.20 -4.05 -12.24
N ASP A 454 22.89 -4.47 -11.18
CA ASP A 454 23.37 -5.85 -11.02
C ASP A 454 22.44 -6.68 -10.13
N ILE A 455 21.86 -6.05 -9.10
CA ILE A 455 20.93 -6.69 -8.17
C ILE A 455 19.74 -5.75 -7.91
N TRP A 456 18.52 -6.31 -7.92
CA TRP A 456 17.32 -5.60 -7.48
C TRP A 456 16.80 -6.17 -6.17
N ILE A 457 16.38 -5.30 -5.25
CA ILE A 457 15.53 -5.69 -4.11
C ILE A 457 14.08 -5.44 -4.50
N ASN A 458 13.29 -6.51 -4.63
CA ASN A 458 11.91 -6.43 -5.08
C ASN A 458 10.95 -7.20 -4.15
N PRO A 459 9.70 -6.74 -4.00
CA PRO A 459 8.62 -7.55 -3.45
C PRO A 459 7.95 -8.35 -4.58
N MET A 460 7.41 -9.52 -4.25
CA MET A 460 6.47 -10.18 -5.15
C MET A 460 5.11 -9.49 -5.04
N GLY A 461 4.73 -8.70 -6.05
CA GLY A 461 3.43 -8.01 -6.12
C GLY A 461 2.29 -8.92 -6.56
N ILE A 462 2.10 -10.07 -5.91
CA ILE A 462 1.05 -11.04 -6.28
C ILE A 462 -0.28 -10.59 -5.69
N ALA A 463 -1.30 -10.42 -6.54
CA ALA A 463 -2.57 -9.82 -6.13
C ALA A 463 -3.62 -10.79 -5.56
N ASN A 464 -3.33 -12.09 -5.51
CA ASN A 464 -4.22 -13.13 -4.99
C ASN A 464 -3.42 -14.38 -4.56
N ASN A 465 -4.06 -15.34 -3.88
CA ASN A 465 -3.36 -16.51 -3.34
C ASN A 465 -3.19 -17.67 -4.33
N ARG A 466 -3.73 -17.54 -5.55
CA ARG A 466 -3.68 -18.60 -6.55
C ARG A 466 -2.25 -18.85 -7.00
N ASP A 467 -1.99 -20.08 -7.44
CA ASP A 467 -0.68 -20.43 -7.98
C ASP A 467 -0.43 -19.82 -9.36
N ASP A 468 -1.48 -19.68 -10.18
CA ASP A 468 -1.43 -19.05 -11.50
C ASP A 468 -1.16 -17.55 -11.48
N ALA A 469 -1.31 -16.87 -10.32
CA ALA A 469 -0.96 -15.47 -10.17
C ALA A 469 0.54 -15.20 -10.37
N LEU A 470 1.38 -16.24 -10.28
CA LEU A 470 2.79 -16.15 -10.67
C LEU A 470 2.98 -15.86 -12.16
N ALA A 471 2.00 -16.17 -13.03
CA ALA A 471 2.13 -15.92 -14.47
C ALA A 471 2.23 -14.41 -14.77
N GLY A 472 1.29 -13.61 -14.28
CA GLY A 472 1.31 -12.15 -14.45
C GLY A 472 2.55 -11.53 -13.82
N TRP A 473 2.90 -11.95 -12.60
CA TRP A 473 4.13 -11.48 -11.94
C TRP A 473 5.39 -11.79 -12.76
N LEU A 474 5.55 -13.02 -13.22
CA LEU A 474 6.72 -13.44 -13.99
C LEU A 474 6.82 -12.69 -15.32
N MET A 475 5.70 -12.54 -16.03
CA MET A 475 5.67 -11.98 -17.38
C MET A 475 5.85 -10.47 -17.41
N ASP A 476 5.19 -9.73 -16.51
CA ASP A 476 5.10 -8.27 -16.64
C ASP A 476 5.43 -7.47 -15.35
N TYR A 477 5.51 -8.09 -14.16
CA TYR A 477 5.70 -7.37 -12.88
C TYR A 477 6.99 -7.67 -12.10
N SER A 478 8.00 -8.30 -12.72
CA SER A 478 9.17 -8.83 -11.98
C SER A 478 10.54 -8.43 -12.51
N PHE A 479 10.64 -7.64 -13.59
CA PHE A 479 11.87 -7.35 -14.34
C PHE A 479 12.63 -8.60 -14.84
N LEU A 480 11.99 -9.77 -14.84
CA LEU A 480 12.64 -11.03 -15.23
C LEU A 480 13.05 -11.01 -16.70
N ASP A 481 12.22 -10.54 -17.63
CA ASP A 481 12.56 -10.41 -19.05
C ASP A 481 13.86 -9.58 -19.26
N GLU A 482 13.96 -8.46 -18.56
CA GLU A 482 15.09 -7.53 -18.65
C GLU A 482 16.36 -8.07 -17.98
N SER A 483 16.23 -8.95 -16.98
CA SER A 483 17.32 -9.40 -16.11
C SER A 483 17.76 -10.85 -16.33
N SER A 484 17.07 -11.62 -17.17
CA SER A 484 17.33 -13.04 -17.40
C SER A 484 17.96 -13.30 -18.78
N PRO A 485 18.73 -14.39 -18.95
CA PRO A 485 19.04 -14.90 -20.28
C PRO A 485 17.75 -15.19 -21.06
N ALA A 486 17.74 -14.89 -22.36
CA ALA A 486 16.54 -15.08 -23.20
C ALA A 486 16.05 -16.53 -23.20
N GLU A 487 16.97 -17.51 -23.24
CA GLU A 487 16.63 -18.93 -23.20
C GLU A 487 15.89 -19.33 -21.91
N ASP A 488 16.33 -18.81 -20.75
CA ASP A 488 15.69 -19.09 -19.47
C ASP A 488 14.29 -18.47 -19.41
N PHE A 489 14.14 -17.21 -19.84
CA PHE A 489 12.85 -16.52 -19.85
C PHE A 489 11.86 -17.17 -20.82
N ASP A 490 12.31 -17.50 -22.03
CA ASP A 490 11.51 -18.21 -23.04
C ASP A 490 11.03 -19.57 -22.52
N GLN A 491 11.89 -20.28 -21.77
CA GLN A 491 11.51 -21.55 -21.15
C GLN A 491 10.38 -21.38 -20.13
N TRP A 492 10.43 -20.35 -19.27
CA TRP A 492 9.38 -20.08 -18.29
C TRP A 492 8.07 -19.65 -18.97
N CYS A 493 8.15 -18.76 -19.97
CA CYS A 493 7.01 -18.38 -20.79
C CYS A 493 6.38 -19.58 -21.49
N HIS A 494 7.19 -20.50 -22.02
CA HIS A 494 6.72 -21.72 -22.64
C HIS A 494 5.98 -22.65 -21.66
N MET A 495 6.41 -22.74 -20.40
CA MET A 495 5.68 -23.48 -19.38
C MET A 495 4.28 -22.89 -19.12
N ILE A 496 4.17 -21.56 -19.11
CA ILE A 496 2.89 -20.86 -18.96
C ILE A 496 2.00 -21.11 -20.19
N ASP A 497 2.55 -21.05 -21.40
CA ASP A 497 1.80 -21.32 -22.63
C ASP A 497 1.31 -22.77 -22.73
N ARG A 498 2.08 -23.75 -22.23
CA ARG A 498 1.63 -25.15 -22.12
C ARG A 498 0.44 -25.28 -21.17
N TRP A 499 0.47 -24.60 -20.02
CA TRP A 499 -0.67 -24.53 -19.11
C TRP A 499 -1.89 -23.85 -19.76
N ARG A 500 -1.71 -22.70 -20.42
CA ARG A 500 -2.77 -22.01 -21.17
C ARG A 500 -3.46 -22.88 -22.22
N SER A 501 -2.70 -23.70 -22.93
CA SER A 501 -3.23 -24.62 -23.93
C SER A 501 -4.09 -25.76 -23.33
N GLY A 502 -4.01 -25.97 -22.01
CA GLY A 502 -4.68 -27.04 -21.29
C GLY A 502 -3.89 -28.35 -21.24
N GLU A 503 -2.60 -28.34 -21.58
CA GLU A 503 -1.72 -29.50 -21.44
C GLU A 503 -1.54 -29.91 -19.96
N PHE A 504 -1.53 -28.92 -19.06
CA PHE A 504 -1.54 -29.13 -17.62
C PHE A 504 -2.89 -28.67 -17.02
N GLU A 505 -3.48 -29.49 -16.16
CA GLU A 505 -4.70 -29.12 -15.44
C GLU A 505 -4.43 -28.05 -14.37
N GLN A 506 -3.29 -28.15 -13.70
CA GLN A 506 -2.82 -27.22 -12.67
C GLN A 506 -1.65 -26.39 -13.19
N PHE A 507 -1.54 -25.15 -12.70
CA PHE A 507 -0.42 -24.27 -13.03
C PHE A 507 0.90 -24.81 -12.47
N PRO A 508 2.01 -24.85 -13.23
CA PRO A 508 3.28 -25.45 -12.81
C PRO A 508 4.11 -24.56 -11.86
N ALA A 509 3.44 -23.96 -10.87
CA ALA A 509 3.98 -22.99 -9.91
C ALA A 509 5.26 -23.47 -9.23
N ARG A 510 5.22 -24.69 -8.68
CA ARG A 510 6.34 -25.28 -7.93
C ARG A 510 7.59 -25.46 -8.79
N GLN A 511 7.40 -25.88 -10.05
CA GLN A 511 8.52 -26.06 -10.98
C GLN A 511 9.11 -24.72 -11.39
N LEU A 512 8.28 -23.71 -11.68
CA LEU A 512 8.73 -22.35 -12.01
C LEU A 512 9.53 -21.74 -10.86
N GLY A 513 8.98 -21.75 -9.64
CA GLY A 513 9.68 -21.21 -8.47
C GLY A 513 11.01 -21.91 -8.21
N LYS A 514 11.04 -23.25 -8.33
CA LYS A 514 12.26 -24.02 -8.21
C LYS A 514 13.28 -23.63 -9.29
N GLN A 515 12.89 -23.46 -10.55
CA GLN A 515 13.81 -23.07 -11.62
C GLN A 515 14.38 -21.66 -11.39
N LEU A 516 13.57 -20.70 -10.97
CA LEU A 516 14.03 -19.33 -10.69
C LEU A 516 15.09 -19.29 -9.58
N VAL A 517 14.87 -20.05 -8.50
CA VAL A 517 15.84 -20.14 -7.39
C VAL A 517 17.06 -20.96 -7.78
N GLN A 518 16.86 -22.11 -8.45
CA GLN A 518 17.96 -23.02 -8.77
C GLN A 518 18.83 -22.57 -9.95
N SER A 519 18.35 -21.66 -10.79
CA SER A 519 19.15 -21.00 -11.83
C SER A 519 19.97 -19.82 -11.31
N ASN A 520 19.89 -19.51 -10.00
CA ASN A 520 20.45 -18.29 -9.41
C ASN A 520 19.85 -17.01 -10.03
N GLN A 521 18.65 -17.07 -10.62
CA GLN A 521 17.96 -15.88 -11.10
C GLN A 521 17.42 -15.06 -9.92
N LEU A 522 16.86 -15.76 -8.92
CA LEU A 522 16.25 -15.17 -7.73
C LEU A 522 16.83 -15.75 -6.45
N ILE A 523 17.00 -14.89 -5.44
CA ILE A 523 17.34 -15.29 -4.07
C ILE A 523 16.15 -14.92 -3.17
N PRO A 524 15.36 -15.90 -2.67
CA PRO A 524 14.26 -15.62 -1.74
C PRO A 524 14.81 -15.06 -0.42
N MET A 525 14.26 -13.94 0.04
CA MET A 525 14.69 -13.28 1.28
C MET A 525 13.70 -13.56 2.40
N PHE A 526 12.54 -12.91 2.35
CA PHE A 526 11.62 -12.91 3.48
C PHE A 526 10.15 -12.95 3.09
N HIS A 527 9.37 -13.72 3.81
CA HIS A 527 7.92 -13.54 3.88
C HIS A 527 7.59 -12.48 4.93
N CYS A 528 6.46 -11.80 4.75
CA CYS A 528 5.95 -10.85 5.73
C CYS A 528 4.53 -11.23 6.12
N TRP A 529 4.16 -10.96 7.36
CA TRP A 529 2.76 -11.02 7.77
C TRP A 529 1.99 -9.82 7.24
N LEU A 530 0.86 -10.07 6.60
CA LEU A 530 -0.10 -9.09 6.16
C LEU A 530 -1.34 -9.22 7.04
N GLY A 531 -1.89 -8.11 7.49
CA GLY A 531 -3.08 -8.15 8.32
C GLY A 531 -3.67 -6.78 8.54
N VAL A 532 -4.96 -6.75 8.79
CA VAL A 532 -5.66 -5.54 9.18
C VAL A 532 -5.68 -5.50 10.70
N ASN A 533 -5.13 -4.44 11.28
CA ASN A 533 -5.14 -4.28 12.73
C ASN A 533 -6.58 -4.02 13.21
N LYS A 534 -7.18 -4.99 13.92
CA LYS A 534 -8.54 -4.87 14.47
C LYS A 534 -8.66 -3.70 15.45
N ASP A 535 -7.62 -3.35 16.22
CA ASP A 535 -7.67 -2.19 17.12
C ASP A 535 -7.86 -0.86 16.35
N GLN A 536 -7.36 -0.77 15.11
CA GLN A 536 -7.50 0.43 14.26
C GLN A 536 -8.79 0.42 13.43
N CYS A 537 -9.27 -0.77 13.09
CA CYS A 537 -10.48 -0.96 12.27
C CYS A 537 -11.72 -1.32 13.11
N GLY A 538 -11.66 -1.24 14.44
CA GLY A 538 -12.46 -2.01 15.43
C GLY A 538 -13.95 -2.23 15.22
N THR A 539 -14.65 -1.38 14.46
CA THR A 539 -16.10 -1.54 14.16
C THR A 539 -16.38 -2.03 12.74
N LEU A 540 -15.38 -2.03 11.85
CA LEU A 540 -15.48 -2.47 10.47
C LEU A 540 -15.71 -3.97 10.38
N GLN A 541 -16.83 -4.33 9.79
CA GLN A 541 -17.17 -5.68 9.41
C GLN A 541 -16.64 -5.96 8.00
N ASN A 542 -16.34 -7.22 7.71
CA ASN A 542 -15.78 -7.70 6.43
C ASN A 542 -14.42 -7.11 6.04
N ALA A 543 -13.67 -6.52 6.98
CA ALA A 543 -12.33 -5.98 6.74
C ALA A 543 -11.26 -7.09 6.68
N LYS A 544 -11.45 -8.07 5.78
CA LYS A 544 -10.52 -9.16 5.55
C LYS A 544 -9.33 -8.70 4.71
N CYS A 545 -8.12 -9.01 5.16
CA CYS A 545 -6.90 -8.73 4.41
C CYS A 545 -6.86 -9.54 3.10
N ASN A 546 -6.57 -8.86 2.00
CA ASN A 546 -6.30 -9.46 0.69
C ASN A 546 -4.79 -9.66 0.51
N ALA A 547 -4.41 -10.35 -0.56
CA ALA A 547 -3.03 -10.64 -0.91
C ALA A 547 -2.13 -9.40 -1.11
N LEU A 548 -2.70 -8.21 -1.30
CA LEU A 548 -1.96 -6.95 -1.44
C LEU A 548 -1.73 -6.23 -0.09
N GLY A 549 -2.25 -6.78 1.02
CA GLY A 549 -2.12 -6.21 2.35
C GLY A 549 -3.17 -5.14 2.69
N TRP A 550 -4.29 -5.13 1.96
CA TRP A 550 -5.41 -4.20 2.15
C TRP A 550 -6.73 -4.98 2.31
N PHE A 551 -7.85 -4.32 2.53
CA PHE A 551 -9.18 -4.96 2.48
C PHE A 551 -10.04 -4.33 1.39
N ASP A 552 -11.05 -5.04 0.88
CA ASP A 552 -11.92 -4.49 -0.15
C ASP A 552 -12.85 -3.40 0.41
N PHE A 553 -12.55 -2.14 0.07
CA PHE A 553 -13.32 -0.98 0.53
C PHE A 553 -14.80 -1.03 0.13
N SER A 554 -15.15 -1.78 -0.92
CA SER A 554 -16.53 -1.87 -1.40
C SER A 554 -17.41 -2.82 -0.57
N GLN A 555 -16.79 -3.71 0.22
CA GLN A 555 -17.48 -4.78 0.97
C GLN A 555 -17.56 -4.52 2.47
N VAL A 556 -16.77 -3.57 2.97
CA VAL A 556 -16.74 -3.22 4.39
C VAL A 556 -17.92 -2.34 4.79
N TRP A 557 -18.31 -2.44 6.06
CA TRP A 557 -19.38 -1.64 6.65
C TRP A 557 -19.22 -1.52 8.16
N VAL A 558 -19.94 -0.58 8.75
CA VAL A 558 -19.99 -0.42 10.21
C VAL A 558 -21.24 -1.03 10.75
N LYS A 559 -21.07 -1.97 11.69
CA LYS A 559 -22.20 -2.48 12.46
C LYS A 559 -22.70 -1.38 13.41
N PRO A 560 -23.98 -0.97 13.31
CA PRO A 560 -24.53 -0.01 14.26
C PRO A 560 -24.59 -0.65 15.66
N ASP A 561 -24.39 0.16 16.68
CA ASP A 561 -24.70 -0.24 18.05
C ASP A 561 -26.22 -0.34 18.18
N VAL A 562 -26.72 -1.56 18.38
CA VAL A 562 -28.13 -1.83 18.64
C VAL A 562 -28.22 -2.25 20.10
N ASP A 563 -28.80 -1.38 20.92
CA ASP A 563 -29.07 -1.61 22.35
C ASP A 563 -29.99 -2.81 22.61
#